data_AF-A0A7V3HX40-F1
#
_entry.id   AF-A0A7V3HX40-F1
#
_cell.length_a   1.000
_cell.length_b   1.000
_cell.length_c   1.000
_cell.angle_alpha   90.00
_cell.angle_beta   90.00
_cell.angle_gamma   90.00
#
_symmetry.space_group_name_H-M   'P 1'
#
loop_
_entity.id
_entity.type
_entity.pdbx_description
1 polymer ?
#
loop_
_entity_poly.entity_id
_entity_poly.type
_entity_poly.pdbx_seq_one_letter_code
_entity_poly.pdbx_strand_id
1 'polypeptide(L)'
;PGKPPAVMLAERSLPGCLIVNQNGHRFANESTDYMSFGQRLLELERSGSPVETMWIVFDQQYRNSYVFGAQLFPRMRIPRAWYDAGIAVRADSHAGLASQLGLPVSAFTQTMTRFNESASAGQDPDFGRGRSAYDRYYGDPTVTPNPNLRPLLRGPFYGVKMVLSDLGTCGGLQADERARVLREDGGVITGLYAIGNTAANAFGTTYPGAGATIAQGLVYGYVAARDAAESGRG
;
A
#
# COMPACT_ATOMS: atom_id res chain seq x y z
N PRO A 1 -10.98 -9.72 -12.52
CA PRO A 1 -10.67 -11.16 -12.33
C PRO A 1 -9.64 -11.62 -13.37
N GLY A 2 -8.72 -12.52 -13.00
CA GLY A 2 -7.74 -13.11 -13.93
C GLY A 2 -6.58 -12.19 -14.37
N LYS A 3 -6.40 -11.04 -13.72
CA LYS A 3 -5.22 -10.16 -13.90
C LYS A 3 -4.56 -9.94 -12.54
N PRO A 4 -3.25 -9.63 -12.51
CA PRO A 4 -2.60 -9.19 -11.27
C PRO A 4 -3.36 -8.04 -10.62
N PRO A 5 -3.38 -7.95 -9.28
CA PRO A 5 -3.94 -6.81 -8.57
C PRO A 5 -3.32 -5.50 -9.06
N ALA A 6 -4.15 -4.46 -9.21
CA ALA A 6 -3.64 -3.12 -9.48
C ALA A 6 -3.01 -2.54 -8.21
N VAL A 7 -1.90 -1.82 -8.37
CA VAL A 7 -1.26 -1.07 -7.29
C VAL A 7 -2.20 0.06 -6.86
N MET A 8 -2.49 0.14 -5.57
CA MET A 8 -3.26 1.23 -4.97
C MET A 8 -2.31 2.10 -4.15
N LEU A 9 -2.09 3.34 -4.61
CA LEU A 9 -1.19 4.29 -3.96
C LEU A 9 -1.98 5.47 -3.42
N ALA A 10 -2.59 6.25 -4.32
CA ALA A 10 -3.36 7.43 -3.94
C ALA A 10 -4.71 7.06 -3.31
N GLU A 11 -5.34 5.98 -3.77
CA GLU A 11 -6.68 5.56 -3.36
C GLU A 11 -6.82 5.39 -1.84
N ARG A 12 -5.76 4.90 -1.22
CA ARG A 12 -5.65 4.65 0.21
C ARG A 12 -5.55 5.93 1.04
N SER A 13 -4.95 6.98 0.48
CA SER A 13 -4.75 8.25 1.15
C SER A 13 -5.94 9.19 1.02
N LEU A 14 -6.69 9.11 -0.08
CA LEU A 14 -7.84 9.95 -0.36
C LEU A 14 -8.94 9.85 0.73
N PRO A 15 -9.66 10.93 1.05
CA PRO A 15 -10.60 10.96 2.15
C PRO A 15 -11.91 10.24 1.82
N GLY A 16 -12.55 9.67 2.84
CA GLY A 16 -13.79 8.91 2.66
C GLY A 16 -13.59 7.46 2.27
N CYS A 17 -12.44 6.90 2.66
CA CYS A 17 -12.17 5.47 2.68
C CYS A 17 -11.46 5.07 3.99
N LEU A 18 -11.50 3.80 4.34
CA LEU A 18 -10.64 3.17 5.36
C LEU A 18 -10.36 1.72 5.00
N ILE A 19 -9.41 1.07 5.68
CA ILE A 19 -9.12 -0.35 5.47
C ILE A 19 -9.39 -1.14 6.75
N VAL A 20 -10.11 -2.25 6.60
CA VAL A 20 -10.41 -3.16 7.71
C VAL A 20 -9.86 -4.56 7.46
N ASN A 21 -9.52 -5.27 8.53
CA ASN A 21 -9.15 -6.67 8.52
C ASN A 21 -10.35 -7.62 8.62
N GLN A 22 -10.12 -8.93 8.73
CA GLN A 22 -11.14 -9.98 8.88
C GLN A 22 -12.03 -9.82 10.12
N ASN A 23 -11.58 -9.07 11.14
CA ASN A 23 -12.33 -8.80 12.35
C ASN A 23 -13.14 -7.49 12.27
N GLY A 24 -13.11 -6.81 11.12
CA GLY A 24 -13.82 -5.54 10.92
C GLY A 24 -13.12 -4.34 11.55
N HIS A 25 -11.82 -4.45 11.89
CA HIS A 25 -11.05 -3.40 12.54
C HIS A 25 -10.00 -2.79 11.62
N ARG A 26 -9.76 -1.48 11.77
CA ARG A 26 -8.54 -0.82 11.25
C ARG A 26 -7.33 -1.33 12.03
N PHE A 27 -6.15 -1.33 11.40
CA PHE A 27 -4.92 -1.87 12.00
C PHE A 27 -3.64 -1.07 11.67
N ALA A 28 -3.76 -0.04 10.83
CA ALA A 28 -2.68 0.86 10.48
C ALA A 28 -3.24 2.18 9.90
N ASN A 29 -2.35 3.17 9.74
CA ASN A 29 -2.63 4.38 8.97
C ASN A 29 -2.72 4.04 7.47
N GLU A 30 -3.87 4.28 6.84
CA GLU A 30 -4.05 4.01 5.41
C GLU A 30 -3.24 4.95 4.50
N SER A 31 -2.85 6.13 4.99
CA SER A 31 -2.06 7.11 4.23
C SER A 31 -0.54 6.96 4.39
N THR A 32 -0.07 6.02 5.21
CA THR A 32 1.38 5.76 5.36
C THR A 32 1.98 5.21 4.07
N ASP A 33 3.29 5.32 3.92
CA ASP A 33 3.99 4.81 2.74
C ASP A 33 3.79 3.30 2.58
N TYR A 34 3.82 2.84 1.34
CA TYR A 34 3.46 1.46 0.99
C TYR A 34 4.41 0.43 1.62
N MET A 35 5.68 0.79 1.86
CA MET A 35 6.63 -0.11 2.51
C MET A 35 6.33 -0.22 4.00
N SER A 36 6.14 0.90 4.70
CA SER A 36 5.73 0.90 6.11
C SER A 36 4.39 0.20 6.32
N PHE A 37 3.43 0.36 5.41
CA PHE A 37 2.17 -0.38 5.48
C PHE A 37 2.40 -1.89 5.33
N GLY A 38 3.20 -2.31 4.36
CA GLY A 38 3.56 -3.73 4.19
C GLY A 38 4.31 -4.31 5.38
N GLN A 39 5.29 -3.58 5.92
CA GLN A 39 6.02 -3.98 7.13
C GLN A 39 5.08 -4.14 8.33
N ARG A 40 4.10 -3.24 8.50
CA ARG A 40 3.09 -3.37 9.55
C ARG A 40 2.28 -4.67 9.45
N LEU A 41 1.94 -5.12 8.23
CA LEU A 41 1.29 -6.41 8.02
C LEU A 41 2.20 -7.58 8.44
N LEU A 42 3.46 -7.55 8.03
CA LEU A 42 4.43 -8.60 8.35
C LEU A 42 4.74 -8.65 9.86
N GLU A 43 4.77 -7.50 10.54
CA GLU A 43 4.90 -7.41 11.98
C GLU A 43 3.73 -8.08 12.69
N LEU A 44 2.50 -7.80 12.26
CA LEU A 44 1.28 -8.39 12.81
C LEU A 44 1.23 -9.91 12.60
N GLU A 45 1.68 -10.38 11.44
CA GLU A 45 1.84 -11.81 11.17
C GLU A 45 2.85 -12.46 12.13
N ARG A 46 4.04 -11.89 12.26
CA ARG A 46 5.08 -12.39 13.18
C ARG A 46 4.65 -12.36 14.64
N SER A 47 3.80 -11.42 15.03
CA SER A 47 3.26 -11.32 16.40
C SER A 47 2.06 -12.24 16.65
N GLY A 48 1.71 -13.14 15.71
CA GLY A 48 0.61 -14.09 15.85
C GLY A 48 -0.79 -13.47 15.67
N SER A 49 -0.88 -12.29 15.03
CA SER A 49 -2.13 -11.60 14.71
C SER A 49 -2.22 -11.27 13.21
N PRO A 50 -2.11 -12.26 12.31
CA PRO A 50 -2.05 -12.02 10.88
C PRO A 50 -3.31 -11.32 10.34
N VAL A 51 -3.10 -10.44 9.36
CA VAL A 51 -4.21 -9.83 8.60
C VAL A 51 -4.52 -10.74 7.42
N GLU A 52 -5.53 -11.61 7.58
CA GLU A 52 -5.87 -12.65 6.58
C GLU A 52 -6.66 -12.09 5.40
N THR A 53 -7.49 -11.07 5.65
CA THR A 53 -8.24 -10.38 4.62
C THR A 53 -8.17 -8.89 4.84
N MET A 54 -8.09 -8.13 3.75
CA MET A 54 -8.16 -6.67 3.77
C MET A 54 -9.24 -6.19 2.83
N TRP A 55 -10.06 -5.27 3.31
CA TRP A 55 -11.07 -4.59 2.52
C TRP A 55 -10.86 -3.09 2.62
N ILE A 56 -10.64 -2.43 1.47
CA ILE A 56 -10.82 -0.98 1.41
C ILE A 56 -12.30 -0.68 1.29
N VAL A 57 -12.81 0.09 2.24
CA VAL A 57 -14.21 0.47 2.36
C VAL A 57 -14.37 1.93 2.00
N PHE A 58 -15.34 2.27 1.15
CA PHE A 58 -15.64 3.64 0.74
C PHE A 58 -17.13 3.80 0.38
N ASP A 59 -17.61 5.04 0.32
CA ASP A 59 -19.00 5.35 -0.03
C ASP A 59 -19.16 5.82 -1.50
N GLN A 60 -20.40 6.06 -1.91
CA GLN A 60 -20.69 6.56 -3.26
C GLN A 60 -20.06 7.93 -3.53
N GLN A 61 -19.91 8.78 -2.51
CA GLN A 61 -19.28 10.08 -2.67
C GLN A 61 -17.81 9.94 -3.05
N TYR A 62 -17.07 9.02 -2.43
CA TYR A 62 -15.71 8.68 -2.83
C TYR A 62 -15.67 8.22 -4.30
N ARG A 63 -16.59 7.34 -4.69
CA ARG A 63 -16.66 6.81 -6.06
C ARG A 63 -17.01 7.88 -7.10
N ASN A 64 -17.72 8.92 -6.68
CA ASN A 64 -18.07 10.04 -7.56
C ASN A 64 -16.94 11.05 -7.73
N SER A 65 -15.90 11.01 -6.90
CA SER A 65 -14.87 12.04 -6.84
C SER A 65 -13.51 11.58 -7.36
N TYR A 66 -13.09 10.34 -7.11
CA TYR A 66 -11.69 9.96 -7.29
C TYR A 66 -11.50 8.85 -8.32
N VAL A 67 -10.32 8.74 -8.93
CA VAL A 67 -9.96 7.53 -9.70
C VAL A 67 -9.77 6.35 -8.74
N PHE A 68 -10.14 5.14 -9.15
CA PHE A 68 -9.95 3.94 -8.34
C PHE A 68 -9.37 2.77 -9.14
N GLY A 69 -8.32 2.15 -8.60
CA GLY A 69 -7.66 1.00 -9.20
C GLY A 69 -7.06 1.31 -10.56
N ALA A 70 -6.54 2.53 -10.74
CA ALA A 70 -5.97 3.09 -11.98
C ALA A 70 -6.85 3.06 -13.25
N GLN A 71 -8.09 2.57 -13.18
CA GLN A 71 -8.94 2.34 -14.37
C GLN A 71 -10.39 2.84 -14.21
N LEU A 72 -10.86 3.07 -12.98
CA LEU A 72 -12.23 3.51 -12.73
C LEU A 72 -12.22 5.03 -12.49
N PHE A 73 -12.53 5.81 -13.51
CA PHE A 73 -12.71 7.26 -13.41
C PHE A 73 -13.93 7.62 -12.57
N PRO A 74 -13.99 8.85 -12.00
CA PRO A 74 -15.12 9.31 -11.19
C PRO A 74 -16.49 8.98 -11.80
N ARG A 75 -17.42 8.47 -10.98
CA ARG A 75 -18.77 8.01 -11.37
C ARG A 75 -18.85 6.77 -12.25
N MET A 76 -17.72 6.23 -12.75
CA MET A 76 -17.74 4.91 -13.38
C MET A 76 -18.17 3.84 -12.37
N ARG A 77 -19.07 2.97 -12.81
CA ARG A 77 -19.51 1.82 -12.02
C ARG A 77 -18.35 0.84 -11.86
N ILE A 78 -18.25 0.24 -10.67
CA ILE A 78 -17.37 -0.92 -10.48
C ILE A 78 -17.87 -2.05 -11.42
N PRO A 79 -17.00 -2.71 -12.19
CA PRO A 79 -17.40 -3.71 -13.16
C PRO A 79 -18.15 -4.87 -12.50
N ARG A 80 -19.20 -5.40 -13.16
CA ARG A 80 -19.98 -6.54 -12.67
C ARG A 80 -19.10 -7.75 -12.32
N ALA A 81 -18.11 -8.02 -13.18
CA ALA A 81 -17.14 -9.10 -13.00
C ALA A 81 -16.35 -9.02 -11.68
N TRP A 82 -16.21 -7.84 -11.05
CA TRP A 82 -15.58 -7.74 -9.73
C TRP A 82 -16.48 -8.26 -8.62
N TYR A 83 -17.79 -7.99 -8.71
CA TYR A 83 -18.77 -8.55 -7.78
C TYR A 83 -18.91 -10.05 -7.96
N ASP A 84 -19.04 -10.51 -9.21
CA ASP A 84 -19.19 -11.94 -9.53
C ASP A 84 -17.96 -12.76 -9.04
N ALA A 85 -16.79 -12.13 -8.96
CA ALA A 85 -15.55 -12.75 -8.49
C ALA A 85 -15.27 -12.55 -6.98
N GLY A 86 -16.17 -11.91 -6.23
CA GLY A 86 -15.96 -11.60 -4.81
C GLY A 86 -14.82 -10.62 -4.53
N ILE A 87 -14.41 -9.83 -5.53
CA ILE A 87 -13.40 -8.77 -5.41
C ILE A 87 -14.05 -7.49 -4.89
N ALA A 88 -15.31 -7.25 -5.23
CA ALA A 88 -16.07 -6.10 -4.78
C ALA A 88 -17.40 -6.52 -4.16
N VAL A 89 -17.86 -5.75 -3.18
CA VAL A 89 -19.15 -5.91 -2.51
C VAL A 89 -19.80 -4.53 -2.42
N ARG A 90 -21.14 -4.49 -2.50
CA ARG A 90 -21.95 -3.27 -2.39
C ARG A 90 -23.12 -3.50 -1.44
N ALA A 91 -23.37 -2.56 -0.54
CA ALA A 91 -24.55 -2.57 0.32
C ALA A 91 -25.04 -1.14 0.60
N ASP A 92 -26.31 -0.98 0.98
CA ASP A 92 -26.88 0.34 1.26
C ASP A 92 -26.65 0.80 2.72
N SER A 93 -26.12 -0.07 3.58
CA SER A 93 -25.80 0.23 4.98
C SER A 93 -24.48 -0.41 5.42
N HIS A 94 -23.85 0.13 6.47
CA HIS A 94 -22.63 -0.45 7.06
C HIS A 94 -22.85 -1.89 7.55
N ALA A 95 -23.98 -2.16 8.21
CA ALA A 95 -24.31 -3.50 8.69
C ALA A 95 -24.53 -4.49 7.53
N GLY A 96 -25.21 -4.05 6.47
CA GLY A 96 -25.38 -4.84 5.25
C GLY A 96 -24.04 -5.10 4.56
N LEU A 97 -23.14 -4.13 4.56
CA LEU A 97 -21.80 -4.28 4.00
C LEU A 97 -20.99 -5.32 4.79
N ALA A 98 -20.95 -5.20 6.12
CA ALA A 98 -20.25 -6.15 6.99
C ALA A 98 -20.72 -7.59 6.76
N SER A 99 -22.04 -7.79 6.70
CA SER A 99 -22.65 -9.10 6.45
C SER A 99 -22.18 -9.70 5.11
N GLN A 100 -22.23 -8.91 4.02
CA GLN A 100 -21.80 -9.39 2.70
C GLN A 100 -20.27 -9.59 2.60
N LEU A 101 -19.48 -8.84 3.37
CA LEU A 101 -18.02 -9.00 3.44
C LEU A 101 -17.61 -10.19 4.33
N GLY A 102 -18.53 -10.79 5.09
CA GLY A 102 -18.23 -11.84 6.06
C GLY A 102 -17.53 -11.32 7.33
N LEU A 103 -17.71 -10.04 7.67
CA LEU A 103 -17.10 -9.40 8.84
C LEU A 103 -18.04 -9.43 10.05
N PRO A 104 -17.53 -9.42 11.30
CA PRO A 104 -18.37 -9.26 12.48
C PRO A 104 -19.12 -7.92 12.46
N VAL A 105 -20.45 -7.98 12.28
CA VAL A 105 -21.30 -6.79 12.04
C VAL A 105 -21.17 -5.75 13.15
N SER A 106 -21.14 -6.18 14.41
CA SER A 106 -21.02 -5.28 15.57
C SER A 106 -19.66 -4.57 15.58
N ALA A 107 -18.56 -5.31 15.43
CA ALA A 107 -17.20 -4.79 15.43
C ALA A 107 -16.95 -3.81 14.27
N PHE A 108 -17.42 -4.17 13.08
CA PHE A 108 -17.32 -3.31 11.90
C PHE A 108 -18.14 -2.03 12.08
N THR A 109 -19.36 -2.12 12.58
CA THR A 109 -20.21 -0.94 12.80
C THR A 109 -19.59 0.02 13.83
N GLN A 110 -18.99 -0.51 14.91
CA GLN A 110 -18.25 0.31 15.88
C GLN A 110 -17.05 1.00 15.23
N THR A 111 -16.32 0.29 14.36
CA THR A 111 -15.19 0.84 13.61
C THR A 111 -15.64 1.97 12.68
N MET A 112 -16.75 1.79 11.97
CA MET A 112 -17.35 2.83 11.11
C MET A 112 -17.80 4.06 11.92
N THR A 113 -18.46 3.87 13.06
CA THR A 113 -18.87 4.96 13.94
C THR A 113 -17.66 5.76 14.43
N ARG A 114 -16.65 5.07 15.01
CA ARG A 114 -15.43 5.70 15.51
C ARG A 114 -14.67 6.47 14.42
N PHE A 115 -14.54 5.86 13.24
CA PHE A 115 -13.88 6.52 12.11
C PHE A 115 -14.64 7.76 11.67
N ASN A 116 -15.96 7.69 11.56
CA ASN A 116 -16.78 8.82 11.12
C ASN A 116 -16.75 9.99 12.12
N GLU A 117 -16.76 9.72 13.42
CA GLU A 117 -16.57 10.74 14.46
C GLU A 117 -15.19 11.40 14.35
N SER A 118 -14.14 10.59 14.26
CA SER A 118 -12.75 11.03 14.09
C SER A 118 -12.56 11.87 12.83
N ALA A 119 -13.13 11.41 11.71
CA ALA A 119 -13.08 12.11 10.44
C ALA A 119 -13.86 13.42 10.46
N SER A 120 -14.98 13.50 11.19
CA SER A 120 -15.75 14.74 11.36
C SER A 120 -14.96 15.77 12.17
N ALA A 121 -14.16 15.31 13.15
CA ALA A 121 -13.21 16.16 13.88
C ALA A 121 -11.92 16.46 13.09
N GLY A 122 -11.72 15.79 11.95
CA GLY A 122 -10.51 15.86 11.11
C GLY A 122 -9.24 15.37 11.79
N GLN A 123 -9.37 14.50 12.81
CA GLN A 123 -8.25 13.90 13.52
C GLN A 123 -8.46 12.40 13.62
N ASP A 124 -7.44 11.63 13.31
CA ASP A 124 -7.42 10.18 13.54
C ASP A 124 -6.57 9.87 14.78
N PRO A 125 -7.17 9.71 15.97
CA PRO A 125 -6.43 9.41 17.19
C PRO A 125 -5.86 7.98 17.21
N ASP A 126 -6.42 7.07 16.41
CA ASP A 126 -6.02 5.66 16.44
C ASP A 126 -4.71 5.41 15.70
N PHE A 127 -4.57 6.00 14.51
CA PHE A 127 -3.42 5.74 13.64
C PHE A 127 -2.74 7.02 13.11
N GLY A 128 -3.23 8.20 13.46
CA GLY A 128 -2.59 9.46 13.07
C GLY A 128 -2.69 9.80 11.59
N ARG A 129 -3.67 9.25 10.87
CA ARG A 129 -3.87 9.52 9.43
C ARG A 129 -4.03 11.01 9.12
N GLY A 130 -3.25 11.49 8.16
CA GLY A 130 -3.24 12.88 7.72
C GLY A 130 -2.45 13.81 8.64
N ARG A 131 -1.60 13.28 9.54
CA ARG A 131 -0.71 14.11 10.37
C ARG A 131 0.60 14.48 9.68
N SER A 132 1.14 13.60 8.83
CA SER A 132 2.42 13.83 8.15
C SER A 132 2.23 14.57 6.82
N ALA A 133 3.30 15.21 6.32
CA ALA A 133 3.30 15.79 4.98
C ALA A 133 3.15 14.72 3.88
N TYR A 134 3.70 13.52 4.12
CA TYR A 134 3.57 12.39 3.21
C TYR A 134 2.11 11.95 3.07
N ASP A 135 1.41 11.78 4.20
CA ASP A 135 0.00 11.38 4.21
C ASP A 135 -0.84 12.32 3.34
N ARG A 136 -0.59 13.62 3.48
CA ARG A 136 -1.33 14.69 2.81
C ARG A 136 -1.00 14.85 1.33
N TYR A 137 0.09 14.25 0.84
CA TYR A 137 0.52 14.39 -0.56
C TYR A 137 -0.56 13.95 -1.56
N TYR A 138 -1.26 12.84 -1.26
CA TYR A 138 -2.39 12.34 -2.05
C TYR A 138 -3.76 12.68 -1.44
N GLY A 139 -3.81 13.52 -0.40
CA GLY A 139 -5.07 13.96 0.18
C GLY A 139 -5.84 14.88 -0.77
N ASP A 140 -7.15 15.02 -0.54
CA ASP A 140 -7.97 15.99 -1.27
C ASP A 140 -7.92 17.35 -0.54
N PRO A 141 -7.27 18.38 -1.12
CA PRO A 141 -7.13 19.69 -0.46
C PRO A 141 -8.45 20.44 -0.30
N THR A 142 -9.52 20.01 -0.99
CA THR A 142 -10.86 20.58 -0.83
C THR A 142 -11.60 20.06 0.41
N VAL A 143 -11.05 19.01 1.06
CA VAL A 143 -11.59 18.43 2.30
C VAL A 143 -10.86 19.01 3.50
N THR A 144 -11.62 19.66 4.39
CA THR A 144 -11.12 20.30 5.61
C THR A 144 -11.77 19.69 6.86
N PRO A 145 -11.11 19.74 8.03
CA PRO A 145 -9.79 20.34 8.27
C PRO A 145 -8.61 19.42 7.95
N ASN A 146 -8.87 18.18 7.51
CA ASN A 146 -7.83 17.21 7.16
C ASN A 146 -8.11 16.59 5.77
N PRO A 147 -7.18 16.73 4.81
CA PRO A 147 -7.41 16.32 3.41
C PRO A 147 -7.47 14.80 3.23
N ASN A 148 -7.15 14.02 4.26
CA ASN A 148 -7.19 12.56 4.24
C ASN A 148 -8.41 11.97 4.96
N LEU A 149 -9.22 12.79 5.65
CA LEU A 149 -10.32 12.32 6.47
C LEU A 149 -11.66 12.94 6.04
N ARG A 150 -12.61 12.07 5.71
CA ARG A 150 -14.01 12.44 5.49
C ARG A 150 -14.91 11.30 5.98
N PRO A 151 -16.02 11.59 6.68
CA PRO A 151 -16.99 10.58 7.08
C PRO A 151 -17.64 9.87 5.88
N LEU A 152 -17.90 8.57 6.04
CA LEU A 152 -18.64 7.71 5.12
C LEU A 152 -20.07 7.56 5.69
N LEU A 153 -20.98 8.44 5.27
CA LEU A 153 -22.34 8.49 5.85
C LEU A 153 -23.46 8.15 4.86
N ARG A 154 -23.19 8.24 3.55
CA ARG A 154 -24.22 8.13 2.52
C ARG A 154 -23.95 6.93 1.62
N GLY A 155 -24.81 5.92 1.76
CA GLY A 155 -24.78 4.75 0.91
C GLY A 155 -25.07 5.07 -0.58
N PRO A 156 -24.84 4.10 -1.47
CA PRO A 156 -24.29 2.78 -1.18
C PRO A 156 -22.83 2.83 -0.73
N PHE A 157 -22.46 1.85 0.08
CA PHE A 157 -21.11 1.58 0.55
C PHE A 157 -20.53 0.42 -0.24
N TYR A 158 -19.21 0.45 -0.41
CA TYR A 158 -18.45 -0.50 -1.19
C TYR A 158 -17.32 -1.06 -0.34
N GLY A 159 -17.04 -2.35 -0.52
CA GLY A 159 -15.82 -2.98 -0.06
C GLY A 159 -15.09 -3.57 -1.27
N VAL A 160 -13.80 -3.26 -1.43
CA VAL A 160 -12.96 -3.88 -2.46
C VAL A 160 -11.80 -4.61 -1.80
N LYS A 161 -11.59 -5.86 -2.19
CA LYS A 161 -10.55 -6.70 -1.62
C LYS A 161 -9.18 -6.14 -1.97
N MET A 162 -8.32 -6.05 -0.96
CA MET A 162 -6.91 -5.75 -1.13
C MET A 162 -6.06 -6.96 -0.76
N VAL A 163 -4.85 -6.99 -1.30
CA VAL A 163 -3.82 -7.97 -0.95
C VAL A 163 -2.51 -7.25 -0.68
N LEU A 164 -1.66 -7.87 0.14
CA LEU A 164 -0.28 -7.43 0.24
C LEU A 164 0.42 -7.80 -1.07
N SER A 165 1.09 -6.82 -1.67
CA SER A 165 1.85 -6.97 -2.90
C SER A 165 3.19 -6.26 -2.72
N ASP A 166 4.15 -6.59 -3.58
CA ASP A 166 5.44 -5.91 -3.67
C ASP A 166 5.63 -5.27 -5.05
N LEU A 167 6.62 -4.38 -5.14
CA LEU A 167 7.10 -3.77 -6.39
C LEU A 167 8.47 -4.35 -6.79
N GLY A 168 8.75 -5.58 -6.34
CA GLY A 168 10.06 -6.22 -6.37
C GLY A 168 10.62 -6.46 -4.96
N THR A 169 11.48 -7.47 -4.86
CA THR A 169 12.14 -7.86 -3.61
C THR A 169 13.35 -6.97 -3.31
N CYS A 170 13.63 -6.76 -2.02
CA CYS A 170 14.79 -5.99 -1.54
C CYS A 170 15.99 -6.88 -1.13
N GLY A 171 15.85 -8.20 -1.17
CA GLY A 171 16.96 -9.13 -0.99
C GLY A 171 17.71 -9.39 -2.30
N GLY A 172 18.90 -9.97 -2.22
CA GLY A 172 19.70 -10.32 -3.39
C GLY A 172 21.13 -10.69 -3.02
N LEU A 173 21.99 -10.76 -4.03
CA LEU A 173 23.42 -11.01 -3.86
C LEU A 173 24.06 -9.85 -3.08
N GLN A 174 24.92 -10.16 -2.11
CA GLN A 174 25.73 -9.13 -1.49
C GLN A 174 26.74 -8.61 -2.50
N ALA A 175 26.79 -7.30 -2.67
CA ALA A 175 27.72 -6.64 -3.58
C ALA A 175 28.39 -5.46 -2.86
N ASP A 176 29.65 -5.20 -3.19
CA ASP A 176 30.40 -4.08 -2.64
C ASP A 176 30.08 -2.74 -3.33
N GLU A 177 30.79 -1.68 -2.96
CA GLU A 177 30.61 -0.34 -3.51
C GLU A 177 30.90 -0.24 -5.02
N ARG A 178 31.55 -1.26 -5.59
CA ARG A 178 31.85 -1.39 -7.02
C ARG A 178 30.90 -2.34 -7.75
N ALA A 179 29.82 -2.74 -7.09
CA ALA A 179 28.82 -3.70 -7.57
C ALA A 179 29.35 -5.12 -7.80
N ARG A 180 30.53 -5.48 -7.26
CA ARG A 180 31.11 -6.81 -7.41
C ARG A 180 30.47 -7.77 -6.41
N VAL A 181 30.10 -8.96 -6.87
CA VAL A 181 29.43 -9.95 -6.01
C VAL A 181 30.42 -10.52 -4.99
N LEU A 182 29.96 -10.60 -3.74
CA LEU A 182 30.70 -11.16 -2.63
C LEU A 182 30.30 -12.62 -2.37
N ARG A 183 31.28 -13.43 -2.00
CA ARG A 183 31.11 -14.76 -1.40
C ARG A 183 30.70 -14.63 0.06
N GLU A 184 30.29 -15.76 0.65
CA GLU A 184 29.94 -15.83 2.08
C GLU A 184 31.13 -15.50 3.00
N ASP A 185 32.37 -15.71 2.56
CA ASP A 185 33.59 -15.34 3.28
C ASP A 185 34.00 -13.86 3.10
N GLY A 186 33.21 -13.08 2.35
CA GLY A 186 33.48 -11.68 2.03
C GLY A 186 34.41 -11.46 0.84
N GLY A 187 34.96 -12.53 0.24
CA GLY A 187 35.80 -12.44 -0.95
C GLY A 187 35.02 -12.09 -2.21
N VAL A 188 35.65 -11.35 -3.13
CA VAL A 188 35.02 -10.97 -4.41
C VAL A 188 35.01 -12.15 -5.39
N ILE A 189 33.89 -12.33 -6.11
CA ILE A 189 33.80 -13.23 -7.26
C ILE A 189 34.21 -12.45 -8.52
N THR A 190 35.42 -12.70 -9.01
CA THR A 190 35.97 -12.03 -10.19
C THR A 190 35.05 -12.16 -11.41
N GLY A 191 34.75 -11.02 -12.05
CA GLY A 191 33.94 -10.95 -13.26
C GLY A 191 32.43 -11.02 -13.03
N LEU A 192 31.96 -11.13 -11.79
CA LEU A 192 30.53 -11.20 -11.47
C LEU A 192 30.06 -9.92 -10.76
N TYR A 193 29.04 -9.29 -11.32
CA TYR A 193 28.44 -8.06 -10.80
C TYR A 193 26.94 -8.25 -10.54
N ALA A 194 26.40 -7.54 -9.56
CA ALA A 194 24.97 -7.52 -9.27
C ALA A 194 24.49 -6.09 -9.01
N ILE A 195 23.36 -5.72 -9.60
CA ILE A 195 22.75 -4.38 -9.51
C ILE A 195 21.23 -4.47 -9.41
N GLY A 196 20.58 -3.37 -9.03
CA GLY A 196 19.12 -3.30 -8.90
C GLY A 196 18.58 -4.39 -7.97
N ASN A 197 17.42 -4.97 -8.29
CA ASN A 197 16.79 -6.00 -7.46
C ASN A 197 17.51 -7.36 -7.47
N THR A 198 18.60 -7.51 -8.23
CA THR A 198 19.46 -8.71 -8.15
C THR A 198 20.44 -8.61 -6.98
N ALA A 199 20.84 -7.38 -6.61
CA ALA A 199 21.68 -7.12 -5.46
C ALA A 199 20.83 -6.89 -4.21
N ALA A 200 21.39 -7.18 -3.04
CA ALA A 200 20.81 -6.76 -1.78
C ALA A 200 20.63 -5.23 -1.79
N ASN A 201 19.47 -4.76 -1.33
CA ASN A 201 19.13 -3.35 -1.34
C ASN A 201 20.12 -2.53 -0.49
N ALA A 202 20.67 -1.47 -1.07
CA ALA A 202 21.58 -0.55 -0.37
C ALA A 202 20.89 0.19 0.81
N PHE A 203 19.55 0.29 0.79
CA PHE A 203 18.76 0.93 1.85
C PHE A 203 18.27 -0.05 2.94
N GLY A 204 18.73 -1.30 2.90
CA GLY A 204 18.35 -2.34 3.86
C GLY A 204 16.84 -2.58 3.86
N THR A 205 16.22 -2.48 5.04
CA THR A 205 14.79 -2.72 5.27
C THR A 205 13.92 -1.48 5.05
N THR A 206 14.48 -0.39 4.51
CA THR A 206 13.78 0.89 4.35
C THR A 206 13.67 1.29 2.89
N TYR A 207 12.71 2.16 2.60
CA TYR A 207 12.51 2.76 1.29
C TYR A 207 12.55 4.27 1.42
N PRO A 208 13.66 4.93 1.00
CA PRO A 208 13.92 6.32 1.36
C PRO A 208 13.01 7.31 0.60
N GLY A 209 12.43 6.89 -0.52
CA GLY A 209 11.55 7.75 -1.31
C GLY A 209 11.37 7.26 -2.74
N ALA A 210 10.38 7.85 -3.42
CA ALA A 210 10.04 7.47 -4.79
C ALA A 210 11.27 7.52 -5.71
N GLY A 211 11.48 6.44 -6.46
CA GLY A 211 12.58 6.31 -7.42
C GLY A 211 13.87 5.72 -6.86
N ALA A 212 13.95 5.44 -5.56
CA ALA A 212 15.14 4.87 -4.92
C ALA A 212 15.65 3.59 -5.61
N THR A 213 14.76 2.65 -5.92
CA THR A 213 15.10 1.39 -6.61
C THR A 213 15.65 1.61 -8.02
N ILE A 214 15.05 2.54 -8.78
CA ILE A 214 15.48 2.86 -10.14
C ILE A 214 16.84 3.56 -10.09
N ALA A 215 17.00 4.54 -9.18
CA ALA A 215 18.25 5.24 -8.98
C ALA A 215 19.39 4.29 -8.60
N GLN A 216 19.14 3.35 -7.69
CA GLN A 216 20.11 2.30 -7.33
C GLN A 216 20.51 1.48 -8.56
N GLY A 217 19.55 1.01 -9.36
CA GLY A 217 19.83 0.25 -10.58
C GLY A 217 20.67 1.04 -11.59
N LEU A 218 20.35 2.31 -11.82
CA LEU A 218 21.08 3.16 -12.76
C LEU A 218 22.50 3.48 -12.29
N VAL A 219 22.65 3.89 -11.03
CA VAL A 219 23.95 4.27 -10.45
C VAL A 219 24.88 3.07 -10.39
N TYR A 220 24.44 1.95 -9.82
CA TYR A 220 25.29 0.77 -9.74
C TYR A 220 25.52 0.11 -11.10
N GLY A 221 24.59 0.25 -12.06
CA GLY A 221 24.82 -0.16 -13.44
C GLY A 221 25.98 0.61 -14.09
N TYR A 222 26.05 1.93 -13.87
CA TYR A 222 27.18 2.74 -14.31
C TYR A 222 28.49 2.34 -13.61
N VAL A 223 28.45 2.14 -12.29
CA VAL A 223 29.62 1.74 -11.50
C VAL A 223 30.17 0.37 -11.96
N ALA A 224 29.29 -0.63 -12.12
CA ALA A 224 29.67 -1.96 -12.58
C ALA A 224 30.33 -1.92 -13.97
N ALA A 225 29.74 -1.15 -14.90
CA ALA A 225 30.27 -1.01 -16.25
C ALA A 225 31.67 -0.37 -16.26
N ARG A 226 31.92 0.62 -15.38
CA ARG A 226 33.24 1.24 -15.25
C ARG A 226 34.29 0.30 -14.68
N ASP A 227 33.96 -0.40 -13.59
CA ASP A 227 34.90 -1.34 -12.95
C ASP A 227 35.25 -2.50 -13.91
N ALA A 228 34.26 -3.02 -14.64
CA ALA A 228 34.47 -4.06 -15.65
C ALA A 228 35.39 -3.60 -16.79
N ALA A 229 35.20 -2.36 -17.27
CA ALA A 229 36.01 -1.80 -18.37
C ALA A 229 37.46 -1.50 -17.96
N GLU A 230 37.70 -1.14 -16.69
CA GLU A 230 39.05 -0.94 -16.15
C GLU A 230 39.75 -2.29 -15.91
N SER A 231 39.03 -3.28 -15.39
CA SER A 231 39.57 -4.61 -15.09
C SER A 231 39.93 -5.42 -16.35
N GLY A 232 39.25 -5.21 -17.47
CA GLY A 232 39.55 -5.89 -18.74
C GLY A 232 40.76 -5.34 -19.52
N ARG A 233 41.46 -4.32 -18.98
CA ARG A 233 42.66 -3.73 -19.60
C ARG A 233 43.98 -4.22 -19.00
N GLY A 234 43.94 -5.05 -17.97
CA GLY A 234 45.09 -5.72 -17.35
C GLY A 234 45.17 -7.19 -17.75
#